data_AF-Q0GAU7-F1
#
_entry.id   AF-Q0GAU7-F1
#
_cell.length_a   1.000
_cell.length_b   1.000
_cell.length_c   1.000
_cell.angle_alpha   90.00
_cell.angle_beta   90.00
_cell.angle_gamma   90.00
#
_symmetry.space_group_name_H-M   'P 1'
#
loop_
_entity.id
_entity.type
_entity.pdbx_description
1 polymer ?
#
loop_
_entity_poly.entity_id
_entity_poly.type
_entity_poly.pdbx_seq_one_letter_code
_entity_poly.pdbx_strand_id
1 'polypeptide(L)' 'MRTTALLILLVVLASTGEALQCNTLDGGTEECIPGIYNVCVHYKSEDEEYKSCGIQDECEDAEGATVLCCPEDLCN' A
#
# COMPACT_ATOMS: atom_id res chain seq x y z
N MET A 1 -29.78 -12.51 -24.79
CA MET A 1 -29.41 -11.14 -24.40
C MET A 1 -29.43 -10.97 -22.87
N ARG A 2 -28.61 -11.71 -22.12
CA ARG A 2 -28.52 -11.57 -20.65
C ARG A 2 -27.07 -11.50 -20.12
N THR A 3 -26.07 -11.74 -20.97
CA THR A 3 -24.67 -11.90 -20.55
C THR A 3 -23.84 -10.63 -20.64
N THR A 4 -24.26 -9.65 -21.45
CA THR A 4 -23.48 -8.44 -21.72
C THR A 4 -23.45 -7.46 -20.53
N ALA A 5 -24.49 -7.45 -19.69
CA ALA A 5 -24.57 -6.54 -18.54
C ALA A 5 -23.62 -6.92 -17.39
N LEU A 6 -23.39 -8.22 -17.19
CA LEU A 6 -22.48 -8.73 -16.14
C LEU A 6 -21.02 -8.40 -16.42
N LEU A 7 -20.61 -8.44 -17.70
CA LEU A 7 -19.25 -8.12 -18.11
C LEU A 7 -18.91 -6.65 -17.87
N ILE A 8 -19.86 -5.73 -18.11
CA ILE A 8 -19.63 -4.29 -17.92
C ILE A 8 -19.45 -3.96 -16.43
N LEU A 9 -20.21 -4.62 -15.54
CA LEU A 9 -20.09 -4.44 -14.08
C LEU A 9 -18.71 -4.88 -13.55
N LEU A 10 -18.18 -6.01 -14.03
CA LEU A 10 -16.85 -6.50 -13.66
C LEU A 10 -15.72 -5.56 -14.09
N VAL A 11 -15.84 -4.93 -15.26
CA VAL A 11 -14.84 -3.99 -15.77
C VAL A 11 -14.78 -2.70 -14.94
N VAL A 12 -15.92 -2.25 -14.40
CA VAL A 12 -15.95 -1.05 -13.55
C VAL A 12 -15.32 -1.31 -12.18
N LEU A 13 -15.58 -2.48 -11.58
CA LEU A 13 -14.98 -2.89 -10.31
C LEU A 13 -13.46 -3.11 -10.40
N ALA A 14 -12.98 -3.71 -11.50
CA ALA A 14 -11.55 -3.89 -11.73
C ALA A 14 -10.81 -2.57 -12.07
N SER A 15 -11.53 -1.51 -12.45
CA SER A 15 -10.95 -0.21 -12.80
C SER A 15 -10.78 0.72 -11.59
N THR A 16 -11.43 0.43 -10.47
CA THR A 16 -11.10 1.03 -9.17
C THR A 16 -10.16 0.04 -8.49
N GLY A 17 -8.85 0.16 -8.74
CA GLY A 17 -7.86 -0.67 -8.04
C GLY A 17 -8.14 -0.60 -6.54
N GLU A 18 -8.24 -1.75 -5.89
CA GLU A 18 -8.44 -1.82 -4.44
C GLU A 18 -7.34 -1.00 -3.76
N ALA A 19 -7.73 -0.14 -2.82
CA ALA A 19 -6.79 0.70 -2.11
C ALA A 19 -5.93 -0.18 -1.20
N LEU A 20 -4.60 -0.10 -1.38
CA LEU A 20 -3.63 -0.85 -0.59
C LEU A 20 -3.83 -0.52 0.90
N GLN A 21 -3.90 -1.53 1.76
CA GLN A 21 -3.93 -1.34 3.22
C GLN A 21 -2.55 -1.62 3.81
N CYS A 22 -2.09 -0.76 4.72
CA CYS A 22 -0.80 -0.90 5.39
C CYS A 22 -0.97 -0.87 6.91
N ASN A 23 -0.04 -1.51 7.64
CA ASN A 23 -0.02 -1.41 9.09
C ASN A 23 0.46 -0.03 9.52
N THR A 24 -0.11 0.48 10.62
CA THR A 24 0.40 1.65 11.34
C THR A 24 1.21 1.21 12.56
N LEU A 25 2.05 2.11 13.09
CA LEU A 25 2.91 1.79 14.25
C LEU A 25 2.08 1.40 15.49
N ASP A 26 0.91 2.01 15.68
CA ASP A 26 0.01 1.76 16.81
C ASP A 26 -0.74 0.42 16.73
N GLY A 27 -0.39 -0.45 15.77
CA GLY A 27 -1.05 -1.73 15.54
C GLY A 27 -2.40 -1.63 14.83
N GLY A 28 -2.68 -0.46 14.25
CA GLY A 28 -3.83 -0.25 13.38
C GLY A 28 -3.49 -0.48 11.91
N THR A 29 -4.41 -0.08 11.05
CA THR A 29 -4.26 -0.13 9.60
C THR A 29 -4.68 1.21 9.00
N GLU A 30 -4.04 1.61 7.92
CA GLU A 30 -4.46 2.75 7.10
C GLU A 30 -4.72 2.33 5.66
N GLU A 31 -5.62 3.05 5.00
CA GLU A 31 -5.93 2.87 3.58
C GLU A 31 -5.11 3.88 2.76
N CYS A 32 -4.29 3.37 1.84
CA CYS A 32 -3.43 4.18 0.99
C CYS A 32 -4.20 4.81 -0.15
N ILE A 33 -3.83 6.05 -0.50
CA ILE A 33 -4.45 6.76 -1.62
C ILE A 33 -4.08 6.05 -2.93
N PRO A 34 -5.05 5.44 -3.64
CA PRO A 34 -4.78 4.65 -4.83
C PRO A 34 -4.22 5.55 -5.94
N GLY A 35 -3.18 5.06 -6.62
CA GLY A 35 -2.49 5.80 -7.69
C GLY A 35 -1.48 6.84 -7.22
N ILE A 36 -1.32 7.05 -5.90
CA ILE A 36 -0.24 7.87 -5.32
C ILE A 36 0.69 6.96 -4.50
N TYR A 37 0.14 6.32 -3.46
CA TYR A 37 0.91 5.44 -2.59
C TYR A 37 0.66 3.99 -2.99
N ASN A 38 1.73 3.30 -3.39
CA ASN A 38 1.67 1.97 -4.00
C ASN A 38 2.50 0.93 -3.24
N VAL A 39 3.08 1.29 -2.10
CA VAL A 39 3.78 0.38 -1.19
C VAL A 39 3.47 0.73 0.26
N CYS A 40 3.56 -0.29 1.10
CA CYS A 40 3.64 -0.13 2.54
C CYS A 40 5.11 0.00 2.95
N VAL A 41 5.42 0.93 3.87
CA VAL A 41 6.77 1.22 4.36
C VAL A 41 6.87 0.85 5.82
N HIS A 42 7.91 0.11 6.21
CA HIS A 42 8.34 -0.01 7.61
C HIS A 42 9.77 0.49 7.70
N TYR A 43 9.93 1.62 8.39
CA TYR A 43 11.21 2.21 8.69
C TYR A 43 11.55 1.94 10.15
N LYS A 44 12.79 1.50 10.40
CA LYS A 44 13.29 1.26 11.75
C LYS A 44 14.75 1.64 11.86
N SER A 45 15.06 2.55 12.77
CA SER A 45 16.40 2.97 13.18
C SER A 45 16.55 2.85 14.70
N GLU A 46 17.69 3.25 15.26
CA GLU A 46 17.87 3.28 16.72
C GLU A 46 17.00 4.36 17.40
N ASP A 47 16.72 5.47 16.71
CA ASP A 47 16.03 6.63 17.28
C ASP A 47 14.53 6.70 16.92
N GLU A 48 14.15 6.11 15.78
CA GLU A 48 12.81 6.23 15.21
C GLU A 48 12.35 4.93 14.54
N GLU A 49 11.07 4.64 14.71
CA GLU A 49 10.36 3.58 13.99
C GLU A 49 9.01 4.14 13.52
N TYR A 50 8.67 3.94 12.24
CA TYR A 50 7.36 4.29 11.71
C TYR A 50 6.91 3.27 10.67
N LYS A 51 5.58 3.20 10.51
CA LYS A 51 4.93 2.43 9.46
C LYS A 51 3.92 3.31 8.76
N SER A 52 3.96 3.33 7.43
CA SER A 52 3.06 4.17 6.65
C SER A 52 2.82 3.63 5.23
N CYS A 53 1.84 4.20 4.54
CA CYS A 53 1.81 4.23 3.08
C CYS A 53 3.03 5.00 2.52
N GLY A 54 3.50 4.62 1.33
CA GLY A 54 4.60 5.30 0.65
C GLY A 54 4.59 5.10 -0.87
N ILE A 55 5.51 5.80 -1.53
CA ILE A 55 5.74 5.71 -2.97
C ILE A 55 6.95 4.78 -3.19
N GLN A 56 6.84 3.81 -4.10
CA GLN A 56 7.91 2.85 -4.38
C GLN A 56 9.23 3.54 -4.77
N ASP A 57 9.15 4.63 -5.54
CA ASP A 57 10.31 5.40 -5.99
C ASP A 57 11.03 6.13 -4.85
N GLU A 58 10.34 6.39 -3.73
CA GLU A 58 10.89 7.00 -2.52
C GLU A 58 11.35 5.95 -1.49
N CYS A 59 11.13 4.66 -1.79
CA CYS A 59 11.62 3.59 -0.94
C CYS A 59 13.10 3.32 -1.20
N GLU A 60 13.93 4.20 -0.66
CA GLU A 60 15.38 4.09 -0.71
C GLU A 60 15.93 3.53 0.60
N ASP A 61 17.00 2.75 0.50
CA ASP A 61 17.78 2.35 1.67
C ASP A 61 18.38 3.58 2.35
N ALA A 62 18.34 3.62 3.67
CA ALA A 62 18.93 4.68 4.47
C ALA A 62 20.03 4.10 5.39
N GLU A 63 21.22 4.69 5.37
CA GLU A 63 22.33 4.25 6.24
C GLU A 63 21.93 4.34 7.71
N GLY A 64 22.12 3.25 8.47
CA GLY A 64 21.73 3.19 9.88
C GLY A 64 20.25 2.90 10.14
N ALA A 65 19.46 2.65 9.09
CA ALA A 65 18.07 2.22 9.21
C ALA A 65 17.79 0.96 8.38
N THR A 66 16.79 0.21 8.82
CA THR A 66 16.15 -0.83 8.01
C THR A 66 14.91 -0.22 7.37
N VAL A 67 14.84 -0.26 6.05
CA VAL A 67 13.68 0.19 5.27
C VAL A 67 13.10 -1.02 4.55
N LEU A 68 11.87 -1.39 4.87
CA LEU A 68 11.12 -2.43 4.17
C LEU A 68 10.00 -1.75 3.38
N CYS A 69 9.93 -2.01 2.07
CA CYS A 69 8.75 -1.68 1.29
C CYS A 69 8.22 -2.87 0.52
N CYS A 70 6.89 -2.97 0.48
CA CYS A 70 6.21 -4.08 -0.15
C CYS A 70 4.84 -3.63 -0.69
N PRO A 71 4.38 -4.15 -1.83
CA PRO A 71 3.14 -3.71 -2.49
C PRO A 71 1.91 -4.53 -2.08
N GLU A 72 2.02 -5.36 -1.05
CA GLU A 72 0.98 -6.29 -0.59
C GLU A 72 0.26 -5.75 0.64
N ASP A 73 -1.01 -6.10 0.84
CA ASP A 73 -1.75 -5.63 2.01
C ASP A 73 -1.08 -6.07 3.33
N LEU A 74 -0.94 -5.11 4.26
CA LEU A 74 -0.48 -5.28 5.64
C LEU A 74 0.90 -5.93 5.75
N CYS A 75 1.75 -5.74 4.74
CA CYS A 75 3.05 -6.41 4.65
C CYS A 75 4.17 -5.73 5.46
N ASN A 76 3.99 -4.47 5.87
CA ASN A 76 4.97 -3.65 6.59
C ASN A 76 4.87 -3.77 8.11
#